data_AF-A0AAV6IJJ2-F1
#
_entry.id   AF-A0AAV6IJJ2-F1
#
_cell.length_a   1.000
_cell.length_b   1.000
_cell.length_c   1.000
_cell.angle_alpha   90.00
_cell.angle_beta   90.00
_cell.angle_gamma   90.00
#
_symmetry.space_group_name_H-M   'P 1'
#
loop_
_entity.id
_entity.type
_entity.pdbx_description
1 polymer ?
#
loop_
_entity_poly.entity_id
_entity_poly.type
_entity_poly.pdbx_seq_one_letter_code
_entity_poly.pdbx_strand_id
1 'polypeptide(L)'
;MALLDPQSGSNSEPIHGYLEKCKKLEFSSRTGAFDLSDWILNGFRGKSPEIAEYIGAVEIEKSHIGVGRGLFATENVDCGTLLLVTKATATDGYNA
;
A
#
# COMPACT_ATOMS: atom_id res chain seq x y z
N MET A 1 25.06 -37.17 30.12
CA MET A 1 25.47 -36.43 28.92
C MET A 1 24.20 -35.86 28.32
N ALA A 2 23.94 -34.57 28.53
CA ALA A 2 22.70 -33.94 28.08
C ALA A 2 22.64 -34.00 26.55
N LEU A 3 21.58 -34.61 26.04
CA LEU A 3 21.26 -34.61 24.62
C LEU A 3 20.93 -33.15 24.27
N LEU A 4 21.78 -32.51 23.47
CA LEU A 4 21.48 -31.20 22.92
C LEU A 4 20.31 -31.38 21.97
N ASP A 5 19.16 -30.78 22.28
CA ASP A 5 18.05 -30.67 21.34
C ASP A 5 18.53 -29.95 20.07
N PRO A 6 18.36 -30.54 18.87
CA PRO A 6 18.54 -29.82 17.62
C PRO A 6 17.25 -29.04 17.32
N GLN A 7 17.02 -27.96 18.07
CA GLN A 7 15.90 -27.05 17.82
C GLN A 7 16.40 -25.60 17.75
N SER A 8 16.99 -25.20 16.63
CA SER A 8 17.27 -23.76 16.39
C SER A 8 17.33 -23.33 14.91
N GLY A 9 16.85 -24.14 13.96
CA GLY A 9 17.14 -23.91 12.55
C GLY A 9 15.97 -23.66 11.59
N SER A 10 14.70 -23.63 12.01
CA SER A 10 13.60 -23.90 11.04
C SER A 10 12.40 -22.96 11.01
N ASN A 11 12.48 -21.73 11.55
CA ASN A 11 11.33 -20.78 11.49
C ASN A 11 11.70 -19.31 11.20
N SER A 12 12.96 -19.00 10.84
CA SER A 12 13.41 -17.59 10.64
C SER A 12 13.10 -17.03 9.25
N GLU A 13 13.02 -17.88 8.22
CA GLU A 13 12.73 -17.50 6.83
C GLU A 13 11.38 -16.76 6.65
N PRO A 14 10.25 -17.18 7.25
CA PRO A 14 9.01 -16.43 7.12
C PRO A 14 9.06 -15.07 7.83
N ILE A 15 9.72 -14.96 8.99
CA ILE A 15 9.81 -13.70 9.75
C ILE A 15 10.63 -12.67 8.98
N HIS A 16 11.77 -13.08 8.41
CA HIS A 16 12.59 -12.20 7.60
C HIS A 16 11.83 -11.70 6.36
N GLY A 17 11.09 -12.60 5.70
CA GLY A 17 10.23 -12.24 4.55
C GLY A 17 9.15 -11.21 4.90
N TYR A 18 8.47 -11.38 6.05
CA TYR A 18 7.48 -10.41 6.51
C TYR A 18 8.10 -9.06 6.87
N LEU A 19 9.28 -9.04 7.50
CA LEU A 19 9.97 -7.81 7.85
C LEU A 19 10.35 -7.00 6.60
N GLU A 20 10.94 -7.65 5.58
CA GLU A 20 11.30 -6.99 4.32
C GLU A 20 10.07 -6.46 3.59
N LYS A 21 8.96 -7.20 3.63
CA LYS A 21 7.68 -6.73 3.10
C LYS A 21 7.18 -5.48 3.83
N CYS A 22 7.21 -5.46 5.17
CA CYS A 22 6.80 -4.30 5.96
C CYS A 22 7.64 -3.06 5.63
N LYS A 23 8.96 -3.21 5.48
CA LYS A 23 9.86 -2.10 5.08
C LYS A 23 9.48 -1.51 3.74
N LYS A 24 9.20 -2.35 2.73
CA LYS A 24 8.79 -1.89 1.39
C LYS A 24 7.46 -1.14 1.44
N LEU A 25 6.49 -1.65 2.17
CA LEU A 25 5.18 -1.01 2.30
C LEU A 25 5.25 0.31 3.06
N GLU A 26 6.00 0.38 4.15
CA GLU A 26 6.20 1.62 4.92
C GLU A 26 6.88 2.70 4.06
N PHE A 27 7.94 2.32 3.34
CA PHE A 27 8.64 3.25 2.45
C PHE A 27 7.70 3.82 1.38
N SER A 28 6.94 2.95 0.72
CA SER A 28 6.01 3.36 -0.34
C SER A 28 4.86 4.23 0.21
N SER A 29 4.38 3.91 1.42
CA SER A 29 3.31 4.66 2.09
C SER A 29 3.70 6.10 2.44
N ARG A 30 4.99 6.32 2.73
CA ARG A 30 5.50 7.66 3.08
C ARG A 30 5.94 8.47 1.87
N THR A 31 6.42 7.80 0.83
CA THR A 31 7.09 8.46 -0.30
C THR A 31 6.25 8.52 -1.56
N GLY A 32 5.24 7.65 -1.68
CA GLY A 32 4.50 7.47 -2.93
C GLY A 32 5.33 6.77 -4.01
N ALA A 33 6.50 6.23 -3.67
CA ALA A 33 7.37 5.55 -4.61
C ALA A 33 6.89 4.10 -4.83
N PHE A 34 6.24 3.86 -5.98
CA PHE A 34 5.77 2.54 -6.38
C PHE A 34 6.44 2.11 -7.68
N ASP A 35 7.09 0.95 -7.67
CA ASP A 35 7.57 0.31 -8.89
C ASP A 35 6.58 -0.78 -9.32
N LEU A 36 5.82 -0.47 -10.36
CA LEU A 36 4.87 -1.39 -10.99
C LEU A 36 5.34 -1.84 -12.38
N SER A 37 6.57 -1.48 -12.77
CA SER A 37 7.06 -1.61 -14.15
C SER A 37 7.00 -3.05 -14.62
N ASP A 38 7.50 -3.98 -13.82
CA ASP A 38 7.47 -5.41 -14.16
C ASP A 38 6.04 -5.93 -14.37
N TRP A 39 5.10 -5.58 -13.48
CA TRP A 39 3.71 -6.03 -13.62
C TRP A 39 3.03 -5.44 -14.86
N ILE A 40 3.26 -4.16 -15.15
CA ILE A 40 2.70 -3.47 -16.33
C ILE A 40 3.30 -4.03 -17.62
N LEU A 41 4.63 -4.16 -17.69
CA LEU A 41 5.33 -4.67 -18.87
C LEU A 41 4.96 -6.12 -19.18
N ASN A 42 4.64 -6.91 -18.15
CA ASN A 42 4.10 -8.27 -18.29
C ASN A 42 2.60 -8.30 -18.63
N GLY A 43 1.99 -7.15 -18.95
CA GLY A 43 0.59 -7.06 -19.37
C GLY A 43 -0.40 -7.34 -18.23
N PHE A 44 -0.06 -6.93 -17.00
CA PHE A 44 -0.88 -7.11 -15.79
C PHE A 44 -1.14 -8.57 -15.41
N ARG A 45 -0.32 -9.50 -15.91
CA ARG A 45 -0.46 -10.94 -15.66
C ARG A 45 0.21 -11.35 -14.35
N GLY A 46 -0.21 -12.51 -13.82
CA GLY A 46 0.35 -13.07 -12.59
C GLY A 46 -0.23 -12.44 -11.32
N LYS A 47 0.53 -12.50 -10.23
CA LYS A 47 0.14 -11.94 -8.94
C LYS A 47 0.31 -10.41 -8.99
N SER A 48 -0.76 -9.67 -8.68
CA SER A 48 -0.66 -8.22 -8.55
C SER A 48 0.36 -7.85 -7.46
N PRO A 49 1.18 -6.80 -7.66
CA PRO A 49 2.05 -6.28 -6.62
C PRO A 49 1.25 -5.94 -5.36
N GLU A 50 1.89 -6.08 -4.21
CA GLU A 50 1.31 -5.59 -2.97
C GLU A 50 1.70 -4.14 -2.78
N ILE A 51 0.70 -3.29 -2.63
CA ILE A 51 0.83 -1.83 -2.68
C ILE A 51 0.36 -1.29 -1.33
N ALA A 52 1.11 -0.34 -0.78
CA ALA A 52 0.71 0.41 0.40
C ALA A 52 -0.25 1.55 0.04
N GLU A 53 -1.00 2.04 1.03
CA GLU A 53 -1.75 3.29 0.86
C GLU A 53 -0.81 4.49 0.95
N TYR A 54 -1.07 5.50 0.13
CA TYR A 54 -0.29 6.74 0.08
C TYR A 54 -1.25 7.93 0.01
N ILE A 55 -1.02 8.92 0.87
CA ILE A 55 -1.74 10.21 0.87
C ILE A 55 -0.68 11.28 0.65
N GLY A 56 -0.73 11.94 -0.51
CA GLY A 56 0.15 13.05 -0.86
C GLY A 56 -0.39 14.40 -0.37
N ALA A 57 -0.19 15.43 -1.19
CA ALA A 57 -0.62 16.81 -0.95
C ALA A 57 -2.14 17.01 -1.05
N VAL A 58 -2.93 16.15 -0.40
CA VAL A 58 -4.40 16.20 -0.43
C VAL A 58 -5.02 15.94 0.94
N GLU A 59 -6.18 16.53 1.15
CA GLU A 59 -7.04 16.28 2.30
C GLU A 59 -8.51 16.10 1.89
N ILE A 60 -9.33 15.56 2.80
CA ILE A 60 -10.76 15.39 2.58
C ILE A 60 -11.52 16.51 3.27
N GLU A 61 -12.24 17.32 2.49
CA GLU A 61 -13.08 18.39 3.02
C GLU A 61 -14.52 18.28 2.54
N LYS A 62 -15.42 19.05 3.18
CA LYS A 62 -16.81 19.18 2.73
C LYS A 62 -16.84 19.97 1.43
N SER A 63 -17.52 19.42 0.42
CA SER A 63 -17.61 20.06 -0.88
C SER A 63 -18.38 21.38 -0.82
N HIS A 64 -17.81 22.43 -1.41
CA HIS A 64 -18.47 23.75 -1.52
C HIS A 64 -19.59 23.77 -2.58
N ILE A 65 -19.62 22.80 -3.50
CA ILE A 65 -20.60 22.73 -4.62
C ILE A 65 -21.89 21.98 -4.27
N GLY A 66 -22.13 21.69 -2.99
CA GLY A 66 -23.49 21.53 -2.48
C GLY A 66 -23.89 20.17 -1.88
N VAL A 67 -23.13 19.07 -2.06
CA VAL A 67 -23.34 17.81 -1.31
C VAL A 67 -22.03 17.01 -1.21
N GLY A 68 -21.77 16.39 -0.06
CA GLY A 68 -20.71 15.39 0.11
C GLY A 68 -19.33 15.94 0.50
N ARG A 69 -18.31 15.09 0.35
CA ARG A 69 -16.90 15.39 0.60
C ARG A 69 -16.09 15.20 -0.69
N GLY A 70 -15.02 15.98 -0.84
CA GLY A 70 -14.09 15.89 -1.96
C GLY A 70 -12.64 15.80 -1.50
N LEU A 71 -11.74 15.56 -2.44
CA LEU A 71 -10.30 15.71 -2.23
C LEU A 71 -9.87 17.13 -2.62
N PHE A 72 -9.12 17.77 -1.74
CA PHE A 72 -8.64 19.14 -1.91
C PHE A 72 -7.11 19.15 -1.78
N ALA A 73 -6.43 19.94 -2.59
CA ALA A 73 -4.97 20.06 -2.51
C ALA A 73 -4.56 20.92 -1.32
N THR A 74 -3.56 20.48 -0.55
CA THR A 74 -3.03 21.22 0.60
C THR A 74 -1.88 22.17 0.21
N GLU A 75 -1.32 22.00 -0.98
CA GLU A 75 -0.29 22.83 -1.58
C GLU A 75 -0.42 22.83 -3.12
N ASN A 76 0.44 23.58 -3.81
CA ASN A 76 0.47 23.57 -5.28
C ASN A 76 0.95 22.20 -5.78
N VAL A 77 0.25 21.64 -6.76
CA VAL A 77 0.54 20.32 -7.31
C VAL A 77 0.81 20.42 -8.81
N ASP A 78 1.94 19.85 -9.23
CA ASP A 78 2.30 19.77 -10.66
C ASP A 78 1.52 18.66 -11.37
N CYS A 79 1.29 18.84 -12.67
CA CYS A 79 0.66 17.82 -13.50
C CYS A 79 1.48 16.51 -13.47
N GLY A 80 0.79 15.40 -13.20
CA GLY A 80 1.42 14.07 -13.10
C GLY A 80 1.91 13.70 -11.69
N THR A 81 1.79 14.60 -10.71
CA THR A 81 2.09 14.27 -9.30
C THR A 81 1.13 13.19 -8.79
N LEU A 82 1.68 12.18 -8.11
CA LEU A 82 0.87 11.17 -7.44
C LEU A 82 0.18 11.79 -6.21
N LEU A 83 -1.15 11.73 -6.16
CA LEU A 83 -1.93 12.35 -5.07
C LEU A 83 -2.40 11.35 -4.01
N LEU A 84 -2.89 10.19 -4.45
CA LEU A 84 -3.53 9.21 -3.58
C LEU A 84 -3.38 7.80 -4.16
N VAL A 85 -3.06 6.85 -3.29
CA VAL A 85 -3.18 5.41 -3.56
C VAL A 85 -3.98 4.80 -2.42
N THR A 86 -5.11 4.16 -2.75
CA THR A 86 -5.92 3.43 -1.77
C THR A 86 -6.23 2.03 -2.29
N LYS A 87 -6.33 1.08 -1.37
CA LYS A 87 -6.72 -0.29 -1.69
C LYS A 87 -8.22 -0.43 -1.48
N ALA A 88 -8.99 -0.37 -2.58
CA ALA A 88 -10.43 -0.58 -2.51
C ALA A 88 -10.74 -2.01 -2.06
N THR A 89 -11.50 -2.14 -0.96
CA THR A 89 -12.11 -3.41 -0.54
C THR A 89 -13.59 -3.36 -0.85
N ALA A 90 -14.08 -4.26 -1.69
CA ALA A 90 -15.52 -4.44 -1.84
C ALA A 90 -16.08 -5.00 -0.53
N THR A 91 -17.04 -4.30 0.07
CA THR A 91 -17.85 -4.81 1.16
C THR A 91 -19.19 -5.25 0.56
N ASP A 92 -19.65 -6.46 0.86
CA ASP A 92 -20.99 -6.89 0.47
C ASP A 92 -22.01 -5.90 1.03
N GLY A 93 -22.70 -5.19 0.14
CA GLY A 93 -23.65 -4.16 0.52
C GLY A 93 -24.79 -4.76 1.33
N TYR A 94 -24.94 -4.35 2.60
CA TYR A 94 -26.16 -4.59 3.34
C TYR A 94 -27.25 -3.73 2.69
N ASN A 95 -28.24 -4.38 2.07
CA ASN A 95 -29.44 -3.71 1.58
C ASN A 95 -30.16 -3.10 2.80
N ALA A 96 -30.13 -1.78 2.92
CA ALA A 96 -30.93 -1.00 3.84
C ALA A 96 -32.16 -0.46 3.12
#